data_AF-L9VNW5-F1
#
_entry.id   AF-L9VNW5-F1
#
_cell.length_a   1.000
_cell.length_b   1.000
_cell.length_c   1.000
_cell.angle_alpha   90.00
_cell.angle_beta   90.00
_cell.angle_gamma   90.00
#
_symmetry.space_group_name_H-M   'P 1'
#
loop_
_entity.id
_entity.type
_entity.pdbx_description
1 polymer ?
#
loop_
_entity_poly.entity_id
_entity_poly.type
_entity_poly.pdbx_seq_one_letter_code
_entity_poly.pdbx_strand_id
1 'polypeptide(L)'
;MQRVDETPKFRATVEMEIQAKVDSNHPDGVVDTSGDRIYGVTLAQEERIQAREEELERISTQAAFGRQEGRAERTRAVVEQERRSQRPVKEVDPREELERAELGQINRQAQRLAEDVNGGYTRSVIANRIASRVLEGEAMFEAVTDTEEEMQHEAGTIVPIGRLESIRRGEVSVEGRVIELWEPSCTSMQQVGLLEDETGRTKFTIWAASRQTKAKEGELVRFRAAAKNWYNGRCSIALTRWSGIVFPERGQWWV
;
A
#
# COMPACT_ATOMS: atom_id res chain seq x y z
N MET A 1 51.79 -10.27 -84.39
CA MET A 1 50.58 -11.06 -84.11
C MET A 1 49.60 -10.14 -83.41
N GLN A 2 48.47 -9.81 -84.04
CA GLN A 2 47.51 -8.79 -83.59
C GLN A 2 46.22 -9.52 -83.19
N ARG A 3 45.75 -9.35 -81.94
CA ARG A 3 44.49 -9.93 -81.44
C ARG A 3 43.34 -8.96 -81.69
N VAL A 4 42.23 -9.49 -82.18
CA VAL A 4 40.92 -8.82 -82.28
C VAL A 4 40.13 -9.22 -81.04
N ASP A 5 39.69 -8.24 -80.26
CA ASP A 5 38.79 -8.43 -79.12
C ASP A 5 37.35 -8.18 -79.57
N GLU A 6 36.56 -9.25 -79.74
CA GLU A 6 35.11 -9.18 -79.95
C GLU A 6 34.39 -9.13 -78.59
N THR A 7 33.63 -8.07 -78.32
CA THR A 7 32.85 -7.92 -77.09
C THR A 7 31.44 -8.52 -77.25
N PRO A 8 31.04 -9.55 -76.49
CA PRO A 8 29.73 -10.17 -76.66
C PRO A 8 28.60 -9.32 -76.05
N LYS A 9 27.47 -9.19 -76.77
CA LYS A 9 26.24 -8.55 -76.28
C LYS A 9 25.44 -9.52 -75.42
N PHE A 10 25.37 -9.29 -74.12
CA PHE A 10 24.56 -10.09 -73.19
C PHE A 10 23.07 -9.73 -73.30
N ARG A 11 22.20 -10.75 -73.37
CA ARG A 11 20.75 -10.62 -73.13
C ARG A 11 20.48 -11.04 -71.68
N ALA A 12 19.51 -10.40 -71.03
CA ALA A 12 19.11 -10.75 -69.67
C ALA A 12 18.70 -12.23 -69.60
N THR A 13 19.10 -12.90 -68.52
CA THR A 13 18.71 -14.29 -68.29
C THR A 13 17.24 -14.36 -67.86
N VAL A 14 16.60 -15.50 -68.09
CA VAL A 14 15.20 -15.74 -67.69
C VAL A 14 15.01 -15.53 -66.18
N GLU A 15 16.01 -15.85 -65.37
CA GLU A 15 15.99 -15.55 -63.92
C GLU A 15 15.91 -14.05 -63.63
N MET A 16 16.59 -13.20 -64.40
CA MET A 16 16.48 -11.74 -64.23
C MET A 16 15.10 -11.22 -64.61
N GLU A 17 14.46 -11.78 -65.65
CA GLU A 17 13.08 -11.43 -66.00
C GLU A 17 12.07 -11.90 -64.94
N ILE A 18 12.27 -13.10 -64.40
CA ILE A 18 11.44 -13.62 -63.31
C ILE A 18 11.62 -12.75 -62.07
N GLN A 19 12.86 -12.42 -61.70
CA GLN A 19 13.16 -11.59 -60.54
C GLN A 19 12.55 -10.19 -60.69
N ALA A 20 12.71 -9.55 -61.85
CA ALA A 20 12.09 -8.24 -62.10
C ALA A 20 10.56 -8.27 -61.95
N LYS A 21 9.91 -9.38 -62.34
CA LYS A 21 8.46 -9.55 -62.19
C LYS A 21 8.04 -9.85 -60.76
N VAL A 22 8.86 -10.57 -59.99
CA VAL A 22 8.66 -10.80 -58.56
C VAL A 22 8.81 -9.49 -57.79
N ASP A 23 9.85 -8.71 -58.10
CA ASP A 23 10.13 -7.42 -57.47
C ASP A 23 9.02 -6.40 -57.74
N SER A 24 8.48 -6.38 -58.97
CA SER A 24 7.34 -5.52 -59.33
C SER A 24 6.05 -5.87 -58.58
N ASN A 25 5.90 -7.11 -58.11
CA ASN A 25 4.73 -7.57 -57.34
C ASN A 25 4.95 -7.54 -55.82
N HIS A 26 6.13 -7.12 -55.35
CA HIS A 26 6.44 -7.03 -53.93
C HIS A 26 5.71 -5.82 -53.30
N PRO A 27 5.12 -5.93 -52.10
CA PRO A 27 4.40 -4.82 -51.46
C PRO A 27 5.25 -3.57 -51.22
N ASP A 28 6.58 -3.70 -51.21
CA ASP A 28 7.54 -2.60 -51.09
C ASP A 28 8.22 -2.24 -52.44
N GLY A 29 7.81 -2.84 -53.55
CA GLY A 29 8.37 -2.61 -54.89
C GLY A 29 7.76 -1.41 -55.63
N VAL A 30 6.69 -0.82 -55.09
CA VAL A 30 6.09 0.42 -55.59
C VAL A 30 6.82 1.60 -54.94
N VAL A 31 7.69 2.26 -55.71
CA VAL A 31 8.56 3.33 -55.23
C VAL A 31 7.84 4.70 -55.21
N ASP A 32 6.64 4.81 -55.76
CA ASP A 32 5.92 6.08 -55.84
C ASP A 32 4.39 5.91 -55.73
N THR A 33 3.82 6.29 -54.57
CA THR A 33 2.38 6.34 -54.30
C THR A 33 1.79 7.73 -54.52
N SER A 34 2.58 8.70 -55.01
CA SER A 34 2.19 10.13 -55.07
C SER A 34 1.42 10.55 -56.33
N GLY A 35 1.22 9.66 -57.29
CA GLY A 35 0.46 9.91 -58.52
C GLY A 35 -1.00 9.43 -58.47
N ASP A 36 -1.85 9.93 -59.37
CA ASP A 36 -3.29 9.58 -59.48
C ASP A 36 -3.55 8.07 -59.73
N ARG A 37 -2.54 7.28 -60.12
CA ARG A 37 -2.62 5.83 -60.29
C ARG A 37 -1.31 5.12 -59.95
N ILE A 38 -1.38 4.13 -59.08
CA ILE A 38 -0.26 3.24 -58.77
C ILE A 38 -0.12 2.19 -59.87
N TYR A 39 0.95 2.28 -60.68
CA TYR A 39 1.20 1.34 -61.77
C TYR A 39 1.68 -0.03 -61.23
N GLY A 40 1.17 -1.11 -61.83
CA GLY A 40 1.58 -2.49 -61.48
C GLY A 40 0.73 -3.16 -60.39
N VAL A 41 -0.21 -2.44 -59.78
CA VAL A 41 -1.14 -3.00 -58.78
C VAL A 41 -2.57 -3.05 -59.32
N THR A 42 -3.38 -3.92 -58.72
CA THR A 42 -4.83 -3.92 -58.95
C THR A 42 -5.48 -2.75 -58.21
N LEU A 43 -6.65 -2.29 -58.68
CA LEU A 43 -7.41 -1.21 -58.02
C LEU A 43 -7.69 -1.51 -56.53
N ALA A 44 -8.03 -2.76 -56.21
CA ALA A 44 -8.26 -3.18 -54.83
C ALA A 44 -6.99 -3.16 -53.95
N GLN A 45 -5.80 -3.25 -54.55
CA GLN A 45 -4.53 -3.09 -53.82
C GLN A 45 -4.19 -1.61 -53.64
N GLU A 46 -4.45 -0.78 -54.64
CA GLU A 46 -4.29 0.67 -54.58
C GLU A 46 -5.16 1.28 -53.47
N GLU A 47 -6.46 0.94 -53.40
CA GLU A 47 -7.35 1.41 -52.34
C GLU A 47 -6.89 0.97 -50.93
N ARG A 48 -6.30 -0.24 -50.82
CA ARG A 48 -5.74 -0.73 -49.55
C ARG A 48 -4.50 0.02 -49.12
N ILE A 49 -3.64 0.40 -50.08
CA ILE A 49 -2.43 1.18 -49.80
C ILE A 49 -2.84 2.58 -49.33
N GLN A 50 -3.75 3.24 -50.04
CA GLN A 50 -4.26 4.56 -49.68
C GLN A 50 -4.92 4.56 -48.30
N ALA A 51 -5.81 3.59 -48.03
CA ALA A 51 -6.45 3.48 -46.72
C ALA A 51 -5.45 3.29 -45.56
N ARG A 52 -4.37 2.54 -45.80
CA ARG A 52 -3.30 2.33 -44.82
C ARG A 52 -2.48 3.60 -44.59
N GLU A 53 -2.18 4.36 -45.63
CA GLU A 53 -1.45 5.64 -45.52
C GLU A 53 -2.28 6.67 -44.74
N GLU A 54 -3.58 6.79 -45.03
CA GLU A 54 -4.51 7.66 -44.27
C GLU A 54 -4.63 7.25 -42.80
N GLU A 55 -4.58 5.96 -42.50
CA GLU A 55 -4.57 5.45 -41.12
C GLU A 55 -3.24 5.77 -40.41
N LEU A 56 -2.11 5.60 -41.10
CA LEU A 56 -0.78 5.96 -40.59
C LEU A 56 -0.67 7.47 -40.32
N GLU A 57 -1.23 8.32 -41.19
CA GLU A 57 -1.29 9.77 -40.97
C GLU A 57 -2.17 10.12 -39.76
N ARG A 58 -3.32 9.46 -39.59
CA ARG A 58 -4.16 9.63 -38.39
C ARG A 58 -3.45 9.21 -37.11
N ILE A 59 -2.73 8.08 -37.12
CA ILE A 59 -1.95 7.63 -35.97
C ILE A 59 -0.78 8.60 -35.70
N SER A 60 -0.11 9.08 -36.74
CA SER A 60 1.00 10.04 -36.63
C SER A 60 0.56 11.39 -36.05
N THR A 61 -0.54 11.94 -36.55
CA THR A 61 -1.14 13.18 -36.02
C THR A 61 -1.57 13.01 -34.57
N GLN A 62 -2.21 11.88 -34.22
CA GLN A 62 -2.58 11.56 -32.84
C GLN A 62 -1.35 11.38 -31.92
N ALA A 63 -0.27 10.76 -32.43
CA ALA A 63 0.97 10.55 -31.70
C ALA A 63 1.75 11.86 -31.45
N ALA A 64 1.64 12.84 -32.35
CA ALA A 64 2.22 14.17 -32.18
C ALA A 64 1.65 14.88 -30.93
N PHE A 65 0.35 14.70 -30.64
CA PHE A 65 -0.29 15.23 -29.43
C PHE A 65 0.06 14.44 -28.15
N GLY A 66 0.76 13.31 -28.26
CA GLY A 66 1.11 12.42 -27.15
C GLY A 66 2.52 12.58 -26.58
N ARG A 67 3.39 13.43 -27.15
CA ARG A 67 4.77 13.55 -26.65
C ARG A 67 4.81 14.22 -25.27
N GLN A 68 5.12 13.40 -24.28
CA GLN A 68 5.38 13.78 -22.88
C GLN A 68 6.76 14.45 -22.70
N GLU A 69 7.28 15.14 -23.73
CA GLU A 69 8.55 15.86 -23.63
C GLU A 69 8.45 16.93 -22.53
N GLY A 70 9.47 17.00 -21.66
CA GLY A 70 9.50 17.93 -20.53
C GLY A 70 8.56 17.60 -19.35
N ARG A 71 7.77 16.51 -19.37
CA ARG A 71 6.99 16.10 -18.17
C ARG A 71 7.90 15.74 -17.00
N ALA A 72 8.97 15.00 -17.26
CA ALA A 72 9.93 14.62 -16.22
C ALA A 72 10.61 15.84 -15.59
N GLU A 73 10.98 16.83 -16.41
CA GLU A 73 11.60 18.08 -15.95
C GLU A 73 10.62 18.93 -15.13
N ARG A 74 9.37 19.09 -15.60
CA ARG A 74 8.33 19.82 -14.83
C ARG A 74 8.02 19.13 -13.50
N THR A 75 7.92 17.80 -13.50
CA THR A 75 7.70 17.03 -12.28
C THR A 75 8.88 17.20 -11.32
N ARG A 76 10.11 17.15 -11.83
CA ARG A 76 11.33 17.36 -11.05
C ARG A 76 11.41 18.77 -10.46
N ALA A 77 11.07 19.80 -11.24
CA ALA A 77 11.07 21.19 -10.78
C ALA A 77 10.04 21.41 -9.65
N VAL A 78 8.84 20.85 -9.78
CA VAL A 78 7.80 20.91 -8.73
C VAL A 78 8.27 20.17 -7.47
N VAL A 79 8.81 18.95 -7.62
CA VAL A 79 9.33 18.16 -6.48
C VAL A 79 10.50 18.86 -5.80
N GLU A 80 11.39 19.50 -6.55
CA GLU A 80 12.53 20.23 -5.99
C GLU A 80 12.09 21.51 -5.26
N GLN A 81 11.13 22.25 -5.82
CA GLN A 81 10.53 23.42 -5.17
C GLN A 81 9.80 23.05 -3.88
N GLU A 82 9.02 21.97 -3.89
CA GLU A 82 8.39 21.39 -2.70
C GLU A 82 9.45 21.01 -1.66
N ARG A 83 10.52 20.29 -2.04
CA ARG A 83 11.61 19.92 -1.11
C ARG A 83 12.34 21.12 -0.51
N ARG A 84 12.50 22.22 -1.25
CA ARG A 84 13.14 23.44 -0.73
C ARG A 84 12.23 24.15 0.28
N SER A 85 10.93 24.13 0.05
CA SER A 85 9.91 24.68 0.95
C SER A 85 9.77 23.84 2.22
N GLN A 86 9.92 22.52 2.09
CA GLN A 86 9.87 21.54 3.17
C GLN A 86 11.25 21.23 3.76
N ARG A 87 12.23 22.13 3.62
CA ARG A 87 13.54 21.95 4.27
C ARG A 87 13.28 21.74 5.76
N PRO A 88 13.61 20.57 6.34
CA PRO A 88 13.30 20.33 7.73
C PRO A 88 14.06 21.37 8.54
N VAL A 89 13.32 22.22 9.25
CA VAL A 89 13.89 22.94 10.39
C VAL A 89 14.54 21.85 11.24
N LYS A 90 15.78 22.06 11.68
CA LYS A 90 16.44 21.10 12.56
C LYS A 90 15.53 20.95 13.78
N GLU A 91 14.82 19.83 13.86
CA GLU A 91 13.88 19.55 14.94
C GLU A 91 14.74 19.35 16.19
N VAL A 92 14.80 20.40 17.01
CA VAL A 92 15.46 20.34 18.30
C VAL A 92 14.64 19.41 19.16
N ASP A 93 15.29 18.46 19.83
CA ASP A 93 14.58 17.56 20.73
C ASP A 93 13.96 18.39 21.87
N PRO A 94 12.63 18.36 22.05
CA PRO A 94 11.94 19.06 23.14
C PRO A 94 12.58 18.85 24.52
N ARG A 95 13.21 17.69 24.72
CA ARG A 95 13.87 17.33 25.98
C ARG A 95 15.11 18.18 26.28
N GLU A 96 15.73 18.80 25.28
CA GLU A 96 16.92 19.66 25.43
C GLU A 96 16.59 21.05 25.99
N GLU A 97 15.35 21.51 25.84
CA GLU A 97 14.88 22.84 26.26
C GLU A 97 14.31 22.86 27.70
N LEU A 98 14.12 21.69 28.31
CA LEU A 98 13.51 21.56 29.64
C LEU A 98 14.55 21.61 30.77
N GLU A 99 14.11 22.06 31.96
CA GLU A 99 14.96 22.00 33.13
C GLU A 99 15.23 20.54 33.57
N ARG A 100 16.39 20.30 34.19
CA ARG A 100 16.80 18.97 34.64
C ARG A 100 15.77 18.29 35.56
N ALA A 101 15.09 19.08 36.40
CA ALA A 101 14.07 18.58 37.31
C ALA A 101 12.83 18.08 36.55
N GLU A 102 12.34 18.88 35.61
CA GLU A 102 11.19 18.56 34.75
C GLU A 102 11.50 17.35 33.88
N LEU A 103 12.65 17.35 33.20
CA LEU A 103 13.10 16.22 32.39
C LEU A 103 13.22 14.93 33.24
N GLY A 104 13.68 15.05 34.49
CA GLY A 104 13.71 13.95 35.44
C GLY A 104 12.31 13.42 35.76
N GLN A 105 11.32 14.30 35.92
CA GLN A 105 9.92 13.92 36.15
C GLN A 105 9.31 13.25 34.92
N ILE A 106 9.47 13.84 33.73
CA ILE A 106 9.00 13.27 32.46
C ILE A 106 9.54 11.87 32.26
N ASN A 107 10.83 11.67 32.50
CA ASN A 107 11.47 10.37 32.36
C ASN A 107 10.87 9.30 33.27
N ARG A 108 10.48 9.64 34.50
CA ARG A 108 9.80 8.71 35.41
C ARG A 108 8.37 8.41 34.95
N GLN A 109 7.64 9.42 34.48
CA GLN A 109 6.28 9.24 33.97
C GLN A 109 6.27 8.42 32.67
N ALA A 110 7.19 8.72 31.76
CA ALA A 110 7.35 7.97 30.51
C ALA A 110 7.73 6.50 30.75
N GLN A 111 8.53 6.22 31.79
CA GLN A 111 8.80 4.85 32.19
C GLN A 111 7.53 4.13 32.67
N ARG A 112 6.75 4.78 33.55
CA ARG A 112 5.49 4.22 34.04
C ARG A 112 4.51 3.94 32.90
N LEU A 113 4.31 4.90 32.00
CA LEU A 113 3.42 4.72 30.84
C LEU A 113 3.89 3.62 29.89
N ALA A 114 5.20 3.44 29.71
CA ALA A 114 5.73 2.35 28.90
C ALA A 114 5.43 0.96 29.51
N GLU A 115 5.33 0.89 30.83
CA GLU A 115 4.99 -0.34 31.57
C GLU A 115 3.48 -0.61 31.55
N ASP A 116 2.67 0.45 31.70
CA ASP A 116 1.21 0.33 31.79
C ASP A 116 0.53 0.18 30.42
N VAL A 117 1.03 0.85 29.38
CA VAL A 117 0.43 0.84 28.03
C VAL A 117 1.21 -0.09 27.11
N ASN A 118 0.61 -1.24 26.79
CA ASN A 118 1.19 -2.20 25.87
C ASN A 118 0.96 -1.78 24.39
N GLY A 119 1.60 -0.67 24.00
CA GLY A 119 1.55 -0.07 22.66
C GLY A 119 2.83 -0.25 21.83
N GLY A 120 3.89 -0.84 22.40
CA GLY A 120 5.18 -1.03 21.73
C GLY A 120 6.04 0.23 21.62
N TYR A 121 5.64 1.32 22.28
CA TYR A 121 6.43 2.55 22.32
C TYR A 121 7.57 2.46 23.32
N THR A 122 8.70 3.05 22.97
CA THR A 122 9.83 3.18 23.90
C THR A 122 9.60 4.36 24.84
N ARG A 123 10.18 4.29 26.05
CA ARG A 123 10.23 5.40 26.99
C ARG A 123 10.66 6.72 26.33
N SER A 124 11.64 6.68 25.41
CA SER A 124 12.14 7.87 24.74
C SER A 124 11.07 8.55 23.87
N VAL A 125 10.22 7.78 23.19
CA VAL A 125 9.12 8.32 22.37
C VAL A 125 8.06 8.95 23.27
N ILE A 126 7.70 8.28 24.37
CA ILE A 126 6.72 8.79 25.33
C ILE A 126 7.25 10.06 26.00
N ALA A 127 8.52 10.07 26.42
CA ALA A 127 9.17 11.22 27.03
C ALA A 127 9.23 12.42 26.07
N ASN A 128 9.49 12.17 24.78
CA ASN A 128 9.50 13.22 23.76
C ASN A 128 8.08 13.82 23.59
N ARG A 129 7.02 13.00 23.51
CA ARG A 129 5.63 13.49 23.43
C ARG A 129 5.22 14.34 24.64
N ILE A 130 5.52 13.87 25.86
CA ILE A 130 5.23 14.63 27.08
C ILE A 130 6.02 15.94 27.09
N ALA A 131 7.30 15.91 26.70
CA ALA A 131 8.15 17.09 26.66
C ALA A 131 7.64 18.14 25.66
N SER A 132 7.19 17.72 24.47
CA SER A 132 6.58 18.63 23.49
C SER A 132 5.39 19.38 24.08
N ARG A 133 4.45 18.66 24.71
CA ARG A 133 3.26 19.23 25.34
C ARG A 133 3.59 20.21 26.45
N VAL A 134 4.56 19.87 27.30
CA VAL A 134 5.02 20.76 28.37
C VAL A 134 5.65 22.04 27.81
N LEU A 135 6.45 21.95 26.73
CA LEU A 135 7.00 23.13 26.07
C LEU A 135 5.94 24.00 25.39
N GLU A 136 4.85 23.40 24.92
CA GLU A 136 3.68 24.12 24.40
C GLU A 136 2.88 24.83 25.51
N GLY A 137 3.25 24.63 26.77
CA GLY A 137 2.67 25.30 27.95
C GLY A 137 1.65 24.45 28.71
N GLU A 138 1.48 23.17 28.37
CA GLU A 138 0.63 22.26 29.14
C GLU A 138 1.24 21.96 30.52
N ALA A 139 0.38 21.83 31.52
CA ALA A 139 0.83 21.38 32.84
C ALA A 139 1.28 19.91 32.76
N MET A 140 2.36 19.57 33.48
CA MET A 140 2.96 18.23 33.50
C MET A 140 1.94 17.08 33.68
N PHE A 141 0.93 17.28 34.53
CA PHE A 141 -0.09 16.26 34.78
C PHE A 141 -1.02 16.04 33.57
N GLU A 142 -1.47 17.12 32.95
CA GLU A 142 -2.31 17.08 31.74
C GLU A 142 -1.52 16.46 30.58
N ALA A 143 -0.27 16.90 30.38
CA ALA A 143 0.61 16.39 29.34
C ALA A 143 0.81 14.86 29.44
N VAL A 144 0.93 14.33 30.66
CA VAL A 144 1.06 12.89 30.90
C VAL A 144 -0.26 12.16 30.64
N THR A 145 -1.37 12.66 31.17
CA THR A 145 -2.69 12.02 31.06
C THR A 145 -3.15 11.99 29.61
N ASP A 146 -3.03 13.10 28.88
CA ASP A 146 -3.40 13.17 27.48
C ASP A 146 -2.49 12.31 26.60
N THR A 147 -1.19 12.21 26.92
CA THR A 147 -0.29 11.29 26.22
C THR A 147 -0.73 9.84 26.43
N GLU A 148 -1.12 9.48 27.66
CA GLU A 148 -1.66 8.14 27.96
C GLU A 148 -2.96 7.87 27.18
N GLU A 149 -3.91 8.80 27.21
CA GLU A 149 -5.18 8.67 26.50
C GLU A 149 -4.94 8.55 25.00
N GLU A 150 -4.07 9.38 24.41
CA GLU A 150 -3.69 9.33 23.01
C GLU A 150 -3.12 7.95 22.65
N MET A 151 -2.15 7.45 23.43
CA MET A 151 -1.55 6.13 23.21
C MET A 151 -2.56 4.99 23.29
N GLN A 152 -3.52 5.06 24.21
CA GLN A 152 -4.60 4.08 24.31
C GLN A 152 -5.54 4.15 23.10
N HIS A 153 -5.68 5.32 22.47
CA HIS A 153 -6.50 5.55 21.29
C HIS A 153 -5.81 5.19 19.97
N GLU A 154 -4.49 5.06 19.95
CA GLU A 154 -3.72 4.65 18.78
C GLU A 154 -3.99 3.19 18.36
N ALA A 155 -3.84 2.95 17.05
CA ALA A 155 -4.02 1.63 16.47
C ALA A 155 -2.88 0.70 16.86
N GLY A 156 -3.20 -0.55 17.19
CA GLY A 156 -2.21 -1.57 17.55
C GLY A 156 -1.97 -1.71 19.06
N THR A 157 -2.23 -0.67 19.86
CA THR A 157 -2.17 -0.73 21.33
C THR A 157 -3.16 -1.74 21.88
N ILE A 158 -2.70 -2.59 22.81
CA ILE A 158 -3.56 -3.50 23.56
C ILE A 158 -4.34 -2.69 24.59
N VAL A 159 -5.65 -2.71 24.45
CA VAL A 159 -6.60 -2.01 25.31
C VAL A 159 -7.06 -2.96 26.41
N PRO A 160 -7.09 -2.53 27.68
CA PRO A 160 -7.72 -3.30 28.75
C PRO A 160 -9.21 -3.49 28.48
N ILE A 161 -9.73 -4.70 28.72
CA ILE A 161 -11.11 -5.08 28.38
C ILE A 161 -12.13 -4.17 29.07
N GLY A 162 -11.89 -3.77 30.32
CA GLY A 162 -12.75 -2.86 31.08
C GLY A 162 -12.81 -1.44 30.52
N ARG A 163 -11.88 -1.04 29.64
CA ARG A 163 -11.85 0.27 28.98
C ARG A 163 -12.36 0.24 27.54
N LEU A 164 -12.83 -0.91 27.05
CA LEU A 164 -13.29 -1.02 25.67
C LEU A 164 -14.36 0.00 25.31
N GLU A 165 -15.24 0.36 26.24
CA GLU A 165 -16.35 1.28 26.00
C GLU A 165 -15.90 2.73 25.79
N SER A 166 -14.81 3.17 26.44
CA SER A 166 -14.31 4.55 26.30
C SER A 166 -13.55 4.78 24.99
N ILE A 167 -13.00 3.72 24.40
CA ILE A 167 -12.21 3.82 23.16
C ILE A 167 -13.11 4.17 21.96
N ARG A 168 -12.87 5.31 21.32
CA ARG A 168 -13.73 5.80 20.21
C ARG A 168 -13.55 5.06 18.88
N ARG A 169 -12.40 4.42 18.63
CA ARG A 169 -12.12 3.74 17.35
C ARG A 169 -12.95 2.46 17.17
N GLY A 170 -13.23 2.11 15.91
CA GLY A 170 -14.04 0.94 15.56
C GLY A 170 -13.34 -0.41 15.71
N GLU A 171 -12.00 -0.43 15.78
CA GLU A 171 -11.21 -1.66 15.91
C GLU A 171 -10.22 -1.55 17.07
N VAL A 172 -10.07 -2.63 17.84
CA VAL A 172 -9.23 -2.67 19.04
C VAL A 172 -8.37 -3.92 19.08
N SER A 173 -7.22 -3.82 19.73
CA SER A 173 -6.44 -5.00 20.13
C SER A 173 -6.69 -5.25 21.61
N VAL A 174 -6.91 -6.50 21.99
CA VAL A 174 -7.12 -6.90 23.40
C VAL A 174 -6.35 -8.17 23.69
N GLU A 175 -5.99 -8.36 24.94
CA GLU A 175 -5.42 -9.60 25.46
C GLU A 175 -6.25 -10.06 26.65
N GLY A 176 -6.52 -11.35 26.73
CA GLY A 176 -7.29 -11.92 27.82
C GLY A 176 -7.37 -13.43 27.74
N ARG A 177 -7.86 -14.05 28.82
CA ARG A 177 -8.10 -15.50 28.88
C ARG A 177 -9.51 -15.81 28.42
N VAL A 178 -9.67 -16.84 27.60
CA VAL A 178 -10.98 -17.35 27.21
C VAL A 178 -11.56 -18.11 28.40
N ILE A 179 -12.62 -17.58 29.02
CA ILE A 179 -13.19 -18.18 30.23
C ILE A 179 -14.40 -19.07 29.95
N GLU A 180 -15.09 -18.85 28.83
CA GLU A 180 -16.27 -19.63 28.46
C GLU A 180 -16.46 -19.61 26.93
N LEU A 181 -16.85 -20.75 26.36
CA LEU A 181 -17.25 -20.89 24.96
C LEU A 181 -18.69 -21.36 24.86
N TRP A 182 -19.46 -20.75 23.95
CA TRP A 182 -20.85 -21.14 23.69
C TRP A 182 -21.03 -21.78 22.32
N GLU A 183 -22.07 -22.59 22.19
CA GLU A 183 -22.51 -23.11 20.90
C GLU A 183 -22.94 -21.95 19.98
N PRO A 184 -22.37 -21.83 18.76
CA PRO A 184 -22.76 -20.78 17.83
C PRO A 184 -24.24 -20.89 17.43
N SER A 185 -24.97 -19.77 17.52
CA SER A 185 -26.41 -19.75 17.19
C SER A 185 -26.71 -19.88 15.69
N CYS A 186 -25.71 -19.70 14.82
CA CYS A 186 -25.86 -19.82 13.37
C CYS A 186 -24.55 -20.19 12.69
N THR A 187 -24.63 -20.73 11.47
CA THR A 187 -23.49 -21.23 10.69
C THR A 187 -22.50 -20.14 10.25
N SER A 188 -22.92 -18.87 10.27
CA SER A 188 -22.02 -17.75 9.98
C SER A 188 -21.05 -17.44 11.13
N MET A 189 -21.34 -17.90 12.35
CA MET A 189 -20.46 -17.78 13.50
C MET A 189 -19.58 -19.04 13.63
N GLN A 190 -18.26 -18.84 13.67
CA GLN A 190 -17.30 -19.93 13.89
C GLN A 190 -17.20 -20.31 15.38
N GLN A 191 -17.19 -19.29 16.24
CA GLN A 191 -16.98 -19.41 17.67
C GLN A 191 -17.53 -18.17 18.36
N VAL A 192 -18.15 -18.33 19.51
CA VAL A 192 -18.59 -17.23 20.38
C VAL A 192 -18.16 -17.58 21.80
N GLY A 193 -17.68 -16.60 22.55
CA GLY A 193 -17.20 -16.84 23.90
C GLY A 193 -17.03 -15.58 24.72
N LEU A 194 -16.57 -15.77 25.94
CA LEU A 194 -16.28 -14.72 26.91
C LEU A 194 -14.77 -14.62 27.12
N LEU A 195 -14.26 -13.41 26.98
CA LEU A 195 -12.86 -13.06 27.22
C LEU A 195 -12.76 -12.24 28.51
N GLU A 196 -11.79 -12.54 29.35
CA GLU A 196 -11.54 -11.85 30.61
C GLU A 196 -10.08 -11.42 30.75
N ASP A 197 -9.87 -10.24 31.31
CA ASP A 197 -8.61 -9.77 31.87
C ASP A 197 -8.84 -9.22 33.29
N GLU A 198 -7.81 -8.65 33.91
CA GLU A 198 -7.90 -8.07 35.24
C GLU A 198 -8.84 -6.85 35.36
N THR A 199 -9.16 -6.22 34.23
CA THR A 199 -9.97 -5.00 34.16
C THR A 199 -11.43 -5.25 33.82
N GLY A 200 -11.76 -6.38 33.21
CA GLY A 200 -13.15 -6.72 32.92
C GLY A 200 -13.34 -7.93 31.99
N ARG A 201 -14.58 -8.06 31.51
CA ARG A 201 -15.02 -9.15 30.63
C ARG A 201 -15.72 -8.60 29.41
N THR A 202 -15.50 -9.22 28.25
CA THR A 202 -16.23 -8.88 27.03
C THR A 202 -16.59 -10.12 26.22
N LYS A 203 -17.75 -10.06 25.56
CA LYS A 203 -18.16 -11.08 24.60
C LYS A 203 -17.32 -10.94 23.33
N PHE A 204 -16.80 -12.05 22.83
CA PHE A 204 -16.20 -12.09 21.50
C PHE A 204 -16.96 -13.01 20.54
N THR A 205 -16.93 -12.66 19.27
CA THR A 205 -17.47 -13.48 18.17
C THR A 205 -16.40 -13.65 17.09
N ILE A 206 -16.13 -14.87 16.66
CA ILE A 206 -15.30 -15.16 15.49
C ILE A 206 -16.23 -15.54 14.34
N TRP A 207 -16.19 -14.82 13.23
CA TRP A 207 -17.03 -15.11 12.06
C TRP A 207 -16.44 -16.26 11.23
N ALA A 208 -17.26 -17.17 10.70
CA ALA A 208 -16.80 -18.30 9.86
C ALA A 208 -16.00 -17.84 8.62
N ALA A 209 -16.41 -16.72 8.01
CA ALA A 209 -15.71 -16.14 6.86
C ALA A 209 -14.30 -15.62 7.19
N SER A 210 -13.99 -15.36 8.47
CA SER A 210 -12.66 -14.92 8.91
C SER A 210 -11.63 -16.05 8.88
N ARG A 211 -12.06 -17.31 8.97
CA ARG A 211 -11.21 -18.51 9.01
C ARG A 211 -10.08 -18.43 10.05
N GLN A 212 -10.35 -17.78 11.18
CA GLN A 212 -9.39 -17.69 12.28
C GLN A 212 -9.15 -19.07 12.92
N THR A 213 -8.03 -19.17 13.63
CA THR A 213 -7.73 -20.35 14.45
C THR A 213 -8.64 -20.35 15.67
N LYS A 214 -9.28 -21.49 15.98
CA LYS A 214 -10.14 -21.62 17.16
C LYS A 214 -9.34 -21.56 18.46
N ALA A 215 -9.88 -20.82 19.43
CA ALA A 215 -9.38 -20.80 20.80
C ALA A 215 -10.02 -21.93 21.62
N LYS A 216 -9.40 -22.30 22.74
CA LYS A 216 -9.95 -23.20 23.74
C LYS A 216 -10.23 -22.43 25.02
N GLU A 217 -11.18 -22.93 25.82
CA GLU A 217 -11.36 -22.45 27.18
C GLU A 217 -10.06 -22.59 27.97
N GLY A 218 -9.80 -21.59 28.81
CA GLY A 218 -8.59 -21.47 29.59
C GLY A 218 -7.38 -20.94 28.83
N GLU A 219 -7.41 -20.71 27.52
CA GLU A 219 -6.24 -20.20 26.79
C GLU A 219 -6.10 -18.68 26.87
N LEU A 220 -4.85 -18.20 27.04
CA LEU A 220 -4.53 -16.79 26.82
C LEU A 220 -4.49 -16.49 25.32
N VAL A 221 -5.26 -15.49 24.89
CA VAL A 221 -5.34 -15.05 23.50
C VAL A 221 -5.13 -13.55 23.40
N ARG A 222 -4.51 -13.14 22.29
CA ARG A 222 -4.40 -11.73 21.89
C ARG A 222 -5.12 -11.54 20.57
N PHE A 223 -6.22 -10.78 20.60
CA PHE A 223 -6.95 -10.38 19.40
C PHE A 223 -6.41 -9.05 18.91
N ARG A 224 -6.08 -8.99 17.62
CA ARG A 224 -5.61 -7.77 16.94
C ARG A 224 -6.67 -7.28 15.97
N ALA A 225 -6.88 -5.97 15.93
CA ALA A 225 -7.86 -5.33 15.04
C ALA A 225 -9.24 -6.02 15.09
N ALA A 226 -9.72 -6.32 16.30
CA ALA A 226 -11.06 -6.85 16.51
C ALA A 226 -12.07 -5.71 16.39
N ALA A 227 -13.11 -5.91 15.57
CA ALA A 227 -14.15 -4.92 15.36
C ALA A 227 -15.03 -4.81 16.59
N LYS A 228 -15.22 -3.59 17.11
CA LYS A 228 -16.16 -3.32 18.19
C LYS A 228 -17.60 -3.39 17.67
N ASN A 229 -18.48 -3.93 18.49
CA ASN A 229 -19.91 -3.96 18.24
C ASN A 229 -20.68 -3.64 19.54
N TRP A 230 -21.79 -2.93 19.41
CA TRP A 230 -22.59 -2.45 20.53
C TRP A 230 -23.95 -3.14 20.55
N TYR A 231 -24.30 -3.71 21.70
CA TYR A 231 -25.61 -4.31 21.90
C TYR A 231 -26.11 -4.05 23.32
N ASN A 232 -27.30 -3.46 23.45
CA ASN A 232 -27.89 -3.06 24.74
C ASN A 232 -26.91 -2.32 25.67
N GLY A 233 -26.16 -1.37 25.12
CA GLY A 233 -25.22 -0.54 25.86
C GLY A 233 -23.92 -1.24 26.27
N ARG A 234 -23.71 -2.52 25.92
CA ARG A 234 -22.47 -3.25 26.19
C ARG A 234 -21.62 -3.37 24.94
N CYS A 235 -20.32 -3.15 25.10
CA CYS A 235 -19.36 -3.38 24.04
C CYS A 235 -18.99 -4.87 23.95
N SER A 236 -19.04 -5.41 22.73
CA SER A 236 -18.53 -6.72 22.35
C SER A 236 -17.52 -6.55 21.22
N ILE A 237 -16.71 -7.57 20.97
CA ILE A 237 -15.70 -7.55 19.91
C ILE A 237 -15.93 -8.70 18.93
N ALA A 238 -15.55 -8.50 17.67
CA ALA A 238 -15.69 -9.49 16.64
C ALA A 238 -14.42 -9.61 15.79
N LEU A 239 -13.97 -10.84 15.57
CA LEU A 239 -12.86 -11.12 14.66
C LEU A 239 -13.41 -11.27 13.25
N THR A 240 -12.90 -10.43 12.36
CA THR A 240 -13.20 -10.42 10.94
C THR A 240 -12.00 -10.96 10.15
N ARG A 241 -12.06 -10.86 8.81
CA ARG A 241 -10.96 -11.26 7.91
C ARG A 241 -9.68 -10.45 8.13
N TRP A 242 -9.79 -9.21 8.59
CA TRP A 242 -8.65 -8.31 8.83
C TRP A 242 -8.09 -8.39 10.24
N SER A 243 -8.83 -9.04 11.14
CA SER A 243 -8.39 -9.30 12.50
C SER A 243 -7.31 -10.40 12.53
N GLY A 244 -6.57 -10.48 13.63
CA GLY A 244 -5.64 -11.56 13.89
C GLY A 244 -5.83 -12.15 15.28
N ILE A 245 -5.60 -13.45 15.43
CA ILE A 245 -5.52 -14.12 16.73
C ILE A 245 -4.09 -14.61 16.96
N VAL A 246 -3.52 -14.26 18.11
CA VAL A 246 -2.21 -14.74 18.57
C VAL A 246 -2.43 -15.48 19.88
N PHE A 247 -1.68 -16.57 20.08
CA PHE A 247 -1.73 -17.39 21.28
C PHE A 247 -0.38 -17.34 21.98
N PRO A 248 -0.17 -16.43 22.95
CA PRO A 248 1.13 -16.25 23.60
C PRO A 248 1.66 -17.50 24.30
N GLU A 249 0.76 -18.38 24.77
CA GLU A 249 1.11 -19.61 25.48
C GLU A 249 1.27 -20.83 24.54
N ARG A 250 0.70 -20.82 23.33
CA ARG A 250 0.82 -21.96 22.40
C ARG A 250 2.21 -21.98 21.77
N GLY A 251 2.89 -23.13 21.85
CA GLY A 251 4.21 -23.31 21.23
C GLY A 251 5.38 -22.86 22.10
N GLN A 252 5.16 -22.55 23.38
CA GLN A 252 6.23 -22.47 24.38
C GLN A 252 6.70 -23.91 24.72
N TRP A 253 7.62 -24.44 23.91
CA TRP A 253 8.31 -25.69 24.21
C TRP A 253 9.58 -25.38 24.98
N TRP A 254 9.48 -25.26 26.30
CA TRP A 254 10.62 -25.33 27.21
C TRP A 254 10.23 -26.17 28.43
N VAL A 255 10.83 -27.36 28.52
CA VAL A 255 11.09 -28.13 29.74
C VAL A 255 12.59 -28.19 29.89
#